data_AF-A0A7W1HE52-F1
#
_entry.id   AF-A0A7W1HE52-F1
#
_cell.length_a   1.000
_cell.length_b   1.000
_cell.length_c   1.000
_cell.angle_alpha   90.00
_cell.angle_beta   90.00
_cell.angle_gamma   90.00
#
_symmetry.space_group_name_H-M   'P 1'
#
loop_
_entity.id
_entity.type
_entity.pdbx_description
1 polymer ?
#
loop_
_entity_poly.entity_id
_entity_poly.type
_entity_poly.pdbx_seq_one_letter_code
_entity_poly.pdbx_strand_id
1 'polypeptide(L)' 'MKLTPEEKLLNPKPGSKIAAAQEFGIDLTLLVRQLRLTPEERLNELQSAMESFEEFARQARLSRKLKADGKN' A
#
# COMPACT_ATOMS: atom_id res chain seq x y z
N MET A 1 -11.99 14.16 -25.96
CA MET A 1 -11.96 12.81 -25.36
C MET A 1 -12.19 12.93 -23.86
N LYS A 2 -12.81 11.92 -23.23
CA LYS A 2 -13.04 11.90 -21.77
C LYS A 2 -11.82 11.30 -21.08
N LEU A 3 -11.30 11.99 -20.06
CA LEU A 3 -10.16 11.48 -19.28
C LEU A 3 -10.49 10.13 -18.64
N THR A 4 -9.52 9.22 -18.63
CA THR A 4 -9.58 7.95 -17.91
C THR A 4 -9.61 8.18 -16.40
N PRO A 5 -10.04 7.21 -15.58
CA PRO A 5 -9.93 7.31 -14.13
C PRO A 5 -8.51 7.61 -13.66
N GLU A 6 -7.50 6.97 -14.29
CA GLU A 6 -6.09 7.17 -13.97
C GLU A 6 -5.63 8.61 -14.26
N GLU A 7 -5.95 9.14 -15.45
CA GLU A 7 -5.58 10.51 -15.84
C GLU A 7 -6.18 11.55 -14.89
N LYS A 8 -7.38 11.31 -14.36
CA LYS A 8 -8.02 12.19 -13.38
C LYS A 8 -7.36 12.16 -12.01
N LEU A 9 -6.75 11.03 -11.63
CA LEU A 9 -6.02 10.88 -10.37
C LEU A 9 -4.62 11.50 -10.47
N LEU A 10 -3.97 11.37 -11.63
CA LEU A 10 -2.64 11.96 -11.89
C LEU A 10 -2.72 13.46 -12.15
N ASN A 11 -3.82 13.95 -12.71
CA ASN A 11 -4.06 15.37 -12.98
C ASN A 11 -5.43 15.80 -12.44
N PRO A 12 -5.58 15.91 -11.10
CA PRO A 12 -6.85 16.30 -10.50
C PRO A 12 -7.27 17.67 -11.00
N LYS A 13 -8.51 17.79 -11.48
CA LYS A 13 -9.08 19.09 -11.84
C LYS A 13 -9.13 19.97 -10.57
N PRO A 14 -8.64 21.23 -10.61
CA PRO A 14 -8.74 22.14 -9.47
C PRO A 14 -10.18 22.26 -8.96
N GLY A 15 -10.35 22.26 -7.64
CA GLY A 15 -11.66 22.30 -6.97
C GLY A 15 -12.48 21.02 -7.07
N SER A 16 -11.95 19.93 -7.65
CA SER A 16 -12.61 18.62 -7.64
C SER A 16 -12.41 17.90 -6.30
N LYS A 17 -13.24 16.87 -6.04
CA LYS A 17 -13.03 15.99 -4.87
C LYS A 17 -11.70 15.24 -4.89
N ILE A 18 -11.16 14.96 -6.09
CA ILE A 18 -9.84 14.32 -6.22
C ILE A 18 -8.74 15.31 -5.81
N ALA A 19 -8.85 16.57 -6.23
CA ALA A 19 -7.93 17.62 -5.79
C ALA A 19 -8.01 17.83 -4.28
N ALA A 20 -9.22 17.89 -3.71
CA ALA A 20 -9.42 18.01 -2.27
C ALA A 20 -8.83 16.81 -1.48
N ALA A 21 -8.93 15.59 -2.01
CA ALA A 21 -8.32 14.42 -1.40
C ALA A 21 -6.78 14.51 -1.40
N GLN A 22 -6.19 14.96 -2.51
CA GLN A 22 -4.75 15.20 -2.60
C GLN A 22 -4.29 16.29 -1.63
N GLU A 23 -5.00 17.42 -1.56
CA GLU A 23 -4.74 18.53 -0.62
C GLU A 23 -4.86 18.10 0.84
N PHE A 24 -5.78 17.18 1.15
CA PHE A 24 -5.92 16.56 2.47
C PHE A 24 -4.77 15.60 2.81
N GLY A 25 -3.96 15.20 1.83
CA GLY A 25 -2.84 14.27 2.01
C GLY A 25 -3.17 12.81 1.73
N ILE A 26 -4.27 12.52 1.03
CA ILE A 26 -4.54 11.17 0.53
C ILE A 26 -3.56 10.86 -0.60
N ASP A 27 -2.84 9.75 -0.47
CA ASP A 27 -1.94 9.26 -1.52
C ASP A 27 -2.74 8.62 -2.67
N LEU A 28 -2.92 9.39 -3.75
CA LEU A 28 -3.59 8.92 -4.96
C LEU A 28 -2.72 7.99 -5.81
N THR A 29 -1.39 7.94 -5.58
CA THR A 29 -0.49 7.09 -6.36
C THR A 29 -0.74 5.61 -6.09
N LEU A 30 -1.15 5.25 -4.87
CA LEU A 30 -1.58 3.89 -4.53
C LEU A 30 -2.82 3.48 -5.33
N LEU A 31 -3.80 4.39 -5.48
CA LEU A 31 -5.00 4.15 -6.28
C LEU A 31 -4.65 3.98 -7.77
N VAL A 32 -3.76 4.82 -8.30
CA VAL A 32 -3.27 4.69 -9.69
C VAL A 32 -2.59 3.36 -9.91
N ARG A 33 -1.70 2.94 -9.00
CA ARG A 33 -1.04 1.64 -9.08
C ARG A 33 -2.05 0.50 -9.11
N GLN A 34 -3.07 0.54 -8.25
CA GLN A 34 -4.10 -0.50 -8.21
C GLN A 34 -4.97 -0.58 -9.48
N LEU A 35 -5.16 0.55 -10.18
CA LEU A 35 -5.88 0.58 -11.46
C LEU A 35 -5.08 -0.05 -12.61
N ARG A 36 -3.74 -0.08 -12.50
CA ARG A 36 -2.86 -0.72 -13.50
C ARG A 36 -2.80 -2.23 -13.35
N LEU A 37 -3.10 -2.75 -12.16
CA LEU A 37 -3.07 -4.17 -11.88
C LEU A 37 -4.36 -4.87 -12.30
N THR A 38 -4.20 -6.05 -12.85
CA THR A 38 -5.28 -7.03 -13.04
C THR A 38 -5.77 -7.55 -11.68
N PRO A 39 -6.98 -8.14 -11.61
CA PRO A 39 -7.45 -8.78 -10.38
C PRO A 39 -6.49 -9.85 -9.83
N GLU A 40 -5.87 -10.64 -10.71
CA GLU A 40 -4.93 -11.69 -10.32
C GLU A 40 -3.64 -11.10 -9.72
N GLU A 41 -3.06 -10.09 -10.35
CA GLU A 41 -1.87 -9.42 -9.82
C GLU A 41 -2.12 -8.80 -8.44
N ARG A 42 -3.32 -8.24 -8.21
CA ARG A 42 -3.69 -7.73 -6.88
C ARG A 42 -3.72 -8.81 -5.80
N LEU A 43 -4.20 -10.02 -6.15
CA LEU A 43 -4.20 -11.15 -5.22
C LEU A 43 -2.77 -11.63 -4.93
N ASN A 44 -1.92 -11.70 -5.96
CA ASN A 44 -0.52 -12.09 -5.82
C ASN A 44 0.24 -11.12 -4.91
N GLU A 45 0.02 -9.81 -5.06
CA GLU A 45 0.64 -8.81 -4.18
C GLU A 45 0.15 -8.90 -2.74
N LEU A 46 -1.14 -9.15 -2.52
CA LEU A 46 -1.68 -9.37 -1.19
C LEU A 46 -1.04 -10.59 -0.52
N GLN A 47 -0.93 -11.69 -1.27
CA GLN A 47 -0.28 -12.92 -0.79
C GLN A 47 1.19 -12.66 -0.40
N SER A 48 1.94 -11.97 -1.24
CA SER A 48 3.33 -11.60 -0.96
C SER A 48 3.48 -10.69 0.27
N ALA A 49 2.55 -9.75 0.46
CA ALA A 49 2.51 -8.91 1.65
C ALA A 49 2.25 -9.74 2.92
N MET A 50 1.30 -10.68 2.87
CA MET A 50 0.99 -11.58 4.00
C MET A 50 2.22 -12.40 4.42
N GLU A 51 2.93 -13.00 3.46
CA GLU A 51 4.16 -13.75 3.70
C GLU A 51 5.25 -12.88 4.36
N SER A 52 5.40 -11.64 3.89
CA SER A 52 6.33 -10.67 4.48
C SER A 52 5.99 -10.32 5.93
N PHE A 53 4.70 -10.20 6.27
CA PHE A 53 4.27 -9.97 7.64
C PHE A 53 4.47 -11.18 8.55
N GLU A 54 4.25 -12.39 8.03
CA GLU A 54 4.53 -13.62 8.77
C GLU A 54 6.01 -13.77 9.10
N GLU A 55 6.87 -13.45 8.14
CA GLU A 55 8.33 -13.38 8.32
C GLU A 55 8.69 -12.39 9.43
N PHE A 56 8.19 -11.16 9.33
CA PHE A 56 8.45 -10.11 10.30
C PHE A 56 8.00 -10.53 11.71
N ALA A 57 6.81 -11.12 11.84
CA ALA A 57 6.30 -11.62 13.11
C ALA A 57 7.20 -12.73 13.68
N ARG A 58 7.73 -13.61 12.84
CA ARG A 58 8.69 -14.64 13.25
C ARG A 58 9.98 -14.02 13.78
N GLN A 59 10.56 -13.07 13.06
CA GLN A 59 11.79 -12.38 13.50
C GLN A 59 11.59 -11.61 14.81
N ALA A 60 10.43 -10.96 14.99
CA ALA A 60 10.09 -10.28 16.23
C ALA A 60 10.02 -11.25 17.43
N ARG A 61 9.47 -12.45 17.23
CA ARG A 61 9.43 -13.52 18.26
C ARG A 61 10.83 -14.00 18.62
N LEU A 62 11.67 -14.29 17.63
CA LEU A 62 13.06 -14.72 17.84
C LEU A 62 13.86 -13.65 18.59
N SER A 63 13.75 -12.39 18.17
CA SER A 63 14.41 -11.26 18.83
C SER A 63 13.99 -11.09 20.29
N ARG A 64 12.70 -11.32 20.59
CA ARG A 64 12.20 -11.29 21.97
C ARG A 64 12.79 -12.41 22.82
N LYS A 65 12.88 -13.62 22.27
CA LYS A 65 13.47 -14.78 22.95
C LYS A 65 14.95 -14.55 23.27
N LEU A 66 15.73 -14.08 22.30
CA LEU A 66 17.15 -13.76 22.50
C LEU A 66 17.37 -12.71 23.60
N LYS A 67 16.51 -11.68 23.68
CA LYS A 67 16.56 -10.68 24.76
C LYS A 67 16.20 -11.23 26.14
N ALA A 68 15.38 -12.28 26.20
CA ALA A 68 15.03 -12.95 27.45
C ALA A 68 16.16 -13.88 27.92
N ASP A 69 16.77 -14.60 26.99
CA ASP A 69 17.84 -15.57 27.29
C ASP A 69 19.16 -14.87 27.69
N GLY A 70 19.46 -13.69 27.14
CA GLY A 70 20.64 -12.88 27.50
C GLY A 70 20.52 -12.05 28.79
N LYS A 71 19.44 -12.22 29.56
CA LYS A 71 19.21 -11.54 30.85
C LYS A 71 19.54 -12.42 32.08
N ASN A 72 20.16 -13.58 31.88
CA ASN A 72 20.67 -14.45 32.95
C ASN A 72 22.18 -14.32 33.12
#